data_AF-A0A7V9GW12-F1
#
_entry.id   AF-A0A7V9GW12-F1
#
_cell.length_a   1.000
_cell.length_b   1.000
_cell.length_c   1.000
_cell.angle_alpha   90.00
_cell.angle_beta   90.00
_cell.angle_gamma   90.00
#
_symmetry.space_group_name_H-M   'P 1'
#
loop_
_entity.id
_entity.type
_entity.pdbx_description
1 polymer ?
#
loop_
_entity_poly.entity_id
_entity_poly.type
_entity_poly.pdbx_seq_one_letter_code
_entity_poly.pdbx_strand_id
1 'polypeptide(L)'
;MGRALRKQVPRSSLKKWAPPPGRRDPVDQINQSHEGREDWLVPVRVGRMVESPYGFLRGTAIVMAEDFAALPATGITPVICGDAHVGNFGFYGSPERELVLDLNDFDEAHPGSWEWDLRRLTASVWVAGRQNGLPEGHCKKATTACVAAYRDQVRHLAEQPLLSRSFERLDLDRLRSVTSDSSLAKAIKRAARQAKTKTSDRAIPRFTEQHRGSRRIVEEQPLITRLSEGDYERLAVALDDYLATLAPHWGRVLGGYTLLDMAHKVVGVGSVGLRAYVALCEGSNPDDVLFLQLKQARRSVIAPFVHGDSALHDHQGQRVVEYQQALQTVSDPLLGWTTVDGRQFYVRQFRNMKGSVAL
;
A
#
# COMPACT_ATOMS: atom_id res chain seq x y z
N MET A 1 9.82 -27.00 -16.21
CA MET A 1 9.26 -26.72 -14.87
C MET A 1 7.75 -26.92 -14.77
N GLY A 2 6.89 -26.04 -15.30
CA GLY A 2 5.43 -26.11 -15.08
C GLY A 2 4.73 -27.43 -15.49
N ARG A 3 5.21 -28.11 -16.55
CA ARG A 3 4.70 -29.45 -16.92
C ARG A 3 5.01 -30.53 -15.87
N ALA A 4 6.14 -30.43 -15.18
CA ALA A 4 6.54 -31.37 -14.13
C ALA A 4 5.72 -31.16 -12.85
N LEU A 5 5.56 -29.91 -12.42
CA LEU A 5 4.77 -29.57 -11.23
C LEU A 5 3.30 -30.02 -11.34
N ARG A 6 2.73 -30.03 -12.55
CA ARG A 6 1.38 -30.55 -12.80
C ARG A 6 1.21 -32.03 -12.49
N LYS A 7 2.29 -32.82 -12.45
CA LYS A 7 2.24 -34.22 -12.05
C LYS A 7 2.00 -34.38 -10.53
N GLN A 8 2.47 -33.42 -9.74
CA GLN A 8 2.28 -33.39 -8.28
C GLN A 8 0.97 -32.67 -7.91
N VAL A 9 0.69 -31.54 -8.57
CA VAL A 9 -0.49 -30.70 -8.30
C VAL A 9 -1.25 -30.47 -9.61
N PRO A 10 -2.25 -31.31 -9.93
CA PRO A 10 -3.05 -31.14 -11.13
C PRO A 10 -3.78 -29.80 -11.14
N ARG A 11 -3.90 -29.14 -12.30
CA ARG A 11 -4.59 -27.84 -12.41
C ARG A 11 -6.02 -27.85 -11.85
N SER A 12 -6.70 -28.99 -11.97
CA SER A 12 -8.07 -29.17 -11.46
C SER A 12 -8.15 -29.20 -9.93
N SER A 13 -7.06 -29.52 -9.21
CA SER A 13 -7.06 -29.49 -7.74
C SER A 13 -7.15 -28.06 -7.21
N LEU A 14 -6.64 -27.08 -7.96
CA LEU A 14 -6.71 -25.66 -7.60
C LEU A 14 -8.14 -25.09 -7.57
N LYS A 15 -9.14 -25.80 -8.13
CA LYS A 15 -10.54 -25.37 -8.12
C LYS A 15 -11.17 -25.48 -6.72
N LYS A 16 -10.75 -26.47 -5.93
CA LYS A 16 -11.34 -26.74 -4.62
C LYS A 16 -10.41 -26.19 -3.56
N TRP A 17 -10.96 -25.36 -2.68
CA TRP A 17 -10.31 -24.98 -1.44
C TRP A 17 -11.07 -25.62 -0.28
N ALA A 18 -10.33 -26.18 0.67
CA ALA A 18 -10.84 -26.63 1.94
C ALA A 18 -9.89 -26.09 3.02
N PRO A 19 -10.40 -25.66 4.18
CA PRO A 19 -9.55 -25.19 5.27
C PRO A 19 -8.60 -26.32 5.70
N PRO A 20 -7.30 -26.05 5.88
CA PRO A 20 -6.37 -27.05 6.36
C PRO A 20 -6.74 -27.50 7.80
N PRO A 21 -6.41 -28.75 8.19
CA PRO A 21 -6.54 -29.18 9.58
C PRO A 21 -5.77 -28.23 10.51
N GLY A 22 -6.41 -27.75 11.59
CA GLY A 22 -5.80 -26.82 12.54
C GLY A 22 -5.70 -25.36 12.06
N ARG A 23 -6.38 -25.00 10.96
CA ARG A 23 -6.55 -23.59 10.56
C ARG A 23 -7.06 -22.76 11.75
N ARG A 24 -6.38 -21.65 12.06
CA ARG A 24 -6.77 -20.79 13.17
C ARG A 24 -8.08 -20.09 12.85
N ASP A 25 -8.86 -19.81 13.89
CA ASP A 25 -10.09 -19.05 13.73
C ASP A 25 -9.78 -17.64 13.17
N PRO A 26 -10.47 -17.17 12.12
CA PRO A 26 -10.23 -15.85 11.55
C PRO A 26 -10.41 -14.71 12.55
N VAL A 27 -11.34 -14.83 13.51
CA VAL A 27 -11.57 -13.82 14.54
C VAL A 27 -10.39 -13.79 15.51
N ASP A 28 -9.85 -14.95 15.89
CA ASP A 28 -8.63 -15.00 16.71
C ASP A 28 -7.43 -14.36 16.00
N GLN A 29 -7.28 -14.59 14.69
CA GLN A 29 -6.24 -13.92 13.89
C GLN A 29 -6.44 -12.40 13.81
N ILE A 30 -7.69 -11.94 13.70
CA ILE A 30 -8.02 -10.52 13.72
C ILE A 30 -7.72 -9.93 15.10
N ASN A 31 -8.06 -10.63 16.18
CA ASN A 31 -7.76 -10.23 17.55
C ASN A 31 -6.25 -10.12 17.78
N GLN A 32 -5.47 -11.12 17.37
CA GLN A 32 -4.01 -11.06 17.40
C GLN A 32 -3.48 -9.86 16.60
N SER A 33 -4.08 -9.55 15.44
CA SER A 33 -3.67 -8.39 14.64
C SER A 33 -3.92 -7.04 15.31
N HIS A 34 -4.71 -6.98 16.39
CA HIS A 34 -4.94 -5.79 17.20
C HIS A 34 -3.82 -5.53 18.21
N GLU A 35 -3.01 -6.53 18.58
CA GLU A 35 -1.90 -6.37 19.53
C GLU A 35 -0.95 -5.25 19.07
N GLY A 36 -0.65 -4.31 19.98
CA GLY A 36 0.23 -3.16 19.74
C GLY A 36 -0.39 -1.98 19.00
N ARG A 37 -1.68 -2.06 18.62
CA ARG A 37 -2.44 -0.93 18.08
C ARG A 37 -2.88 0.04 19.18
N GLU A 38 -3.27 1.24 18.77
CA GLU A 38 -3.97 2.20 19.61
C GLU A 38 -5.39 1.70 19.91
N ASP A 39 -5.67 1.37 21.17
CA ASP A 39 -6.92 0.71 21.60
C ASP A 39 -8.17 1.48 21.18
N TRP A 40 -8.15 2.81 21.30
CA TRP A 40 -9.26 3.69 20.96
C TRP A 40 -9.59 3.71 19.45
N LEU A 41 -8.70 3.20 18.59
CA LEU A 41 -8.92 3.06 17.15
C LEU A 41 -9.32 1.64 16.72
N VAL A 42 -9.23 0.65 17.61
CA VAL A 42 -9.67 -0.72 17.34
C VAL A 42 -11.15 -0.77 16.92
N PRO A 43 -12.10 -0.08 17.59
CA PRO A 43 -13.50 -0.06 17.16
C PRO A 43 -13.68 0.52 15.75
N VAL A 44 -12.92 1.57 15.40
CA VAL A 44 -12.96 2.17 14.04
C VAL A 44 -12.48 1.16 12.99
N ARG A 45 -11.43 0.39 13.29
CA ARG A 45 -10.94 -0.68 12.41
C ARG A 45 -12.02 -1.75 12.20
N VAL A 46 -12.61 -2.24 13.29
CA VAL A 46 -13.66 -3.26 13.24
C VAL A 46 -14.84 -2.74 12.42
N GLY A 47 -15.30 -1.51 12.68
CA GLY A 47 -16.36 -0.85 11.92
C GLY A 47 -16.12 -0.85 10.41
N ARG A 48 -14.91 -0.48 9.96
CA ARG A 48 -14.53 -0.50 8.53
C ARG A 48 -14.47 -1.91 7.94
N MET A 49 -14.15 -2.92 8.74
CA MET A 49 -14.10 -4.32 8.28
C MET A 49 -15.50 -4.93 8.15
N VAL A 50 -16.40 -4.65 9.10
CA VAL A 50 -17.77 -5.22 9.10
C VAL A 50 -18.71 -4.52 8.10
N GLU A 51 -18.33 -3.35 7.60
CA GLU A 51 -19.11 -2.58 6.62
C GLU A 51 -19.44 -3.38 5.36
N SER A 52 -18.53 -4.26 4.90
CA SER A 52 -18.77 -5.06 3.70
C SER A 52 -17.79 -6.24 3.55
N PRO A 53 -18.13 -7.29 2.77
CA PRO A 53 -17.21 -8.39 2.48
C PRO A 53 -15.87 -7.93 1.86
N TYR A 54 -15.89 -6.89 1.02
CA TYR A 54 -14.66 -6.32 0.47
C TYR A 54 -13.89 -5.52 1.53
N GLY A 55 -14.57 -4.82 2.43
CA GLY A 55 -13.97 -4.18 3.60
C GLY A 55 -13.24 -5.18 4.49
N PHE A 56 -13.88 -6.33 4.77
CA PHE A 56 -13.28 -7.45 5.49
C PHE A 56 -12.02 -7.96 4.77
N LEU A 57 -12.10 -8.26 3.46
CA LEU A 57 -10.97 -8.74 2.66
C LEU A 57 -9.76 -7.78 2.75
N ARG A 58 -10.00 -6.48 2.63
CA ARG A 58 -8.96 -5.44 2.73
C ARG A 58 -8.39 -5.29 4.14
N GLY A 59 -9.18 -5.55 5.18
CA GLY A 59 -8.75 -5.44 6.57
C GLY A 59 -8.00 -6.66 7.10
N THR A 60 -8.00 -7.77 6.37
CA THR A 60 -7.61 -9.11 6.88
C THR A 60 -6.56 -9.81 6.02
N ALA A 61 -5.49 -9.10 5.64
CA ALA A 61 -4.36 -9.71 4.93
C ALA A 61 -3.80 -10.96 5.65
N ILE A 62 -3.75 -10.92 6.99
CA ILE A 62 -3.29 -12.02 7.84
C ILE A 62 -4.05 -13.35 7.61
N VAL A 63 -5.38 -13.29 7.46
CA VAL A 63 -6.23 -14.49 7.29
C VAL A 63 -5.92 -15.18 5.96
N MET A 64 -5.80 -14.39 4.89
CA MET A 64 -5.48 -14.95 3.57
C MET A 64 -4.03 -15.40 3.45
N ALA A 65 -3.09 -14.76 4.16
CA ALA A 65 -1.70 -15.18 4.18
C ALA A 65 -1.58 -16.64 4.70
N GLU A 66 -2.27 -16.96 5.80
CA GLU A 66 -2.32 -18.33 6.32
C GLU A 66 -2.99 -19.30 5.34
N ASP A 67 -4.12 -18.90 4.75
CA ASP A 67 -4.84 -19.74 3.79
C ASP A 67 -4.01 -20.08 2.56
N PHE A 68 -3.25 -19.11 2.04
CA PHE A 68 -2.46 -19.31 0.82
C PHE A 68 -1.11 -19.97 1.08
N ALA A 69 -0.55 -19.82 2.29
CA ALA A 69 0.68 -20.49 2.69
C ALA A 69 0.53 -22.02 2.73
N ALA A 70 -0.65 -22.53 3.07
CA ALA A 70 -0.95 -23.96 3.07
C ALA A 70 -1.21 -24.56 1.67
N LEU A 71 -1.37 -23.71 0.65
CA LEU A 71 -1.65 -24.17 -0.71
C LEU A 71 -0.37 -24.47 -1.49
N PRO A 72 -0.42 -25.39 -2.47
CA PRO A 72 0.76 -25.70 -3.25
C PRO A 72 1.33 -24.46 -3.96
N ALA A 73 2.65 -24.35 -3.95
CA ALA A 73 3.41 -23.28 -4.59
C ALA A 73 4.47 -23.86 -5.53
N THR A 74 4.85 -23.08 -6.55
CA THR A 74 5.89 -23.46 -7.52
C THR A 74 7.30 -23.40 -6.95
N GLY A 75 7.49 -22.76 -5.78
CA GLY A 75 8.79 -22.47 -5.20
C GLY A 75 9.50 -21.26 -5.82
N ILE A 76 8.82 -20.50 -6.69
CA ILE A 76 9.33 -19.25 -7.26
C ILE A 76 8.93 -18.13 -6.31
N THR A 77 9.91 -17.58 -5.60
CA THR A 77 9.69 -16.67 -4.46
C THR A 77 10.28 -15.28 -4.71
N PRO A 78 9.74 -14.49 -5.66
CA PRO A 78 10.14 -13.09 -5.82
C PRO A 78 9.68 -12.27 -4.61
N VAL A 79 10.04 -10.99 -4.58
CA VAL A 79 9.32 -10.02 -3.74
C VAL A 79 7.89 -9.94 -4.26
N ILE A 80 6.92 -10.15 -3.38
CA ILE A 80 5.48 -9.99 -3.64
C ILE A 80 4.95 -8.81 -2.83
N CYS A 81 3.80 -8.27 -3.25
CA CYS A 81 3.09 -7.21 -2.54
C CYS A 81 2.56 -7.70 -1.18
N GLY A 82 2.12 -8.95 -1.09
CA GLY A 82 1.53 -9.53 0.13
C GLY A 82 0.09 -9.08 0.40
N ASP A 83 -0.30 -7.91 -0.10
CA ASP A 83 -1.65 -7.34 -0.03
C ASP A 83 -2.19 -6.97 -1.43
N ALA A 84 -1.95 -7.82 -2.44
CA ALA A 84 -2.44 -7.57 -3.80
C ALA A 84 -3.96 -7.71 -3.90
N HIS A 85 -4.68 -6.58 -3.97
CA HIS A 85 -6.12 -6.55 -4.21
C HIS A 85 -6.49 -5.36 -5.12
N VAL A 86 -7.66 -5.41 -5.77
CA VAL A 86 -8.05 -4.39 -6.78
C VAL A 86 -7.99 -2.94 -6.28
N GLY A 87 -8.30 -2.71 -5.00
CA GLY A 87 -8.22 -1.40 -4.35
C GLY A 87 -6.83 -0.99 -3.87
N ASN A 88 -5.81 -1.84 -4.04
CA ASN A 88 -4.40 -1.47 -3.81
C ASN A 88 -3.77 -0.86 -5.08
N PHE A 89 -4.43 -0.96 -6.24
CA PHE A 89 -4.00 -0.28 -7.46
C PHE A 89 -4.56 1.14 -7.53
N GLY A 90 -3.74 2.10 -7.93
CA GLY A 90 -4.17 3.48 -8.06
C GLY A 90 -3.08 4.40 -8.58
N PHE A 91 -3.48 5.65 -8.78
CA PHE A 91 -2.63 6.68 -9.35
C PHE A 91 -1.73 7.31 -8.30
N TYR A 92 -0.51 7.66 -8.68
CA TYR A 92 0.40 8.50 -7.90
C TYR A 92 1.34 9.27 -8.83
N GLY A 93 2.05 10.26 -8.29
CA GLY A 93 3.01 11.05 -9.05
C GLY A 93 4.40 10.41 -9.11
N SER A 94 5.00 10.34 -10.29
CA SER A 94 6.42 10.02 -10.47
C SER A 94 7.32 11.16 -9.94
N PRO A 95 8.64 10.94 -9.77
CA PRO A 95 9.60 12.02 -9.52
C PRO A 95 9.51 13.16 -10.56
N GLU A 96 9.21 12.83 -11.81
CA GLU A 96 8.99 13.79 -12.91
C GLU A 96 7.61 14.46 -12.86
N ARG A 97 6.80 14.17 -11.83
CA ARG A 97 5.42 14.65 -11.63
C ARG A 97 4.44 14.17 -12.69
N GLU A 98 4.74 13.06 -13.37
CA GLU A 98 3.81 12.37 -14.26
C GLU A 98 2.89 11.43 -13.47
N LEU A 99 1.67 11.21 -13.95
CA LEU A 99 0.73 10.33 -13.27
C LEU A 99 0.88 8.88 -13.74
N VAL A 100 1.23 7.99 -12.82
CA VAL A 100 1.43 6.56 -13.06
C VAL A 100 0.37 5.76 -12.30
N LEU A 101 -0.09 4.63 -12.87
CA LEU A 101 -0.94 3.66 -12.19
C LEU A 101 -0.11 2.45 -11.76
N ASP A 102 -0.05 2.18 -10.46
CA ASP A 102 0.62 1.01 -9.89
C ASP A 102 0.01 0.65 -8.51
N LEU A 103 0.62 -0.30 -7.79
CA LEU A 103 0.35 -0.60 -6.39
C LEU A 103 0.60 0.63 -5.48
N ASN A 104 -0.14 0.76 -4.38
CA ASN A 104 -0.08 1.93 -3.47
C ASN A 104 0.36 1.62 -2.04
N ASP A 105 0.22 0.37 -1.62
CA ASP A 105 0.50 -0.10 -0.27
C ASP A 105 1.43 -1.31 -0.31
N PHE A 106 2.49 -1.23 0.47
CA PHE A 106 3.63 -2.14 0.53
C PHE A 106 3.93 -2.56 1.96
N ASP A 107 3.02 -2.27 2.91
CA ASP A 107 3.16 -2.64 4.32
C ASP A 107 3.46 -4.15 4.46
N GLU A 108 2.88 -4.98 3.60
CA GLU A 108 3.03 -6.44 3.62
C GLU A 108 4.06 -7.01 2.62
N ALA A 109 4.75 -6.15 1.86
CA ALA A 109 5.65 -6.58 0.81
C ALA A 109 6.80 -7.44 1.36
N HIS A 110 7.05 -8.60 0.75
CA HIS A 110 8.01 -9.57 1.26
C HIS A 110 8.36 -10.61 0.19
N PRO A 111 9.54 -11.27 0.21
CA PRO A 111 9.77 -12.48 -0.55
C PRO A 111 8.70 -13.52 -0.25
N GLY A 112 8.09 -14.09 -1.28
CA GLY A 112 6.98 -15.01 -1.10
C GLY A 112 6.56 -15.63 -2.42
N SER A 113 5.74 -16.67 -2.36
CA SER A 113 5.28 -17.34 -3.58
C SER A 113 4.42 -16.38 -4.41
N TRP A 114 4.77 -16.15 -5.68
CA TRP A 114 4.03 -15.23 -6.56
C TRP A 114 2.54 -15.57 -6.68
N GLU A 115 2.18 -16.84 -6.47
CA GLU A 115 0.79 -17.32 -6.46
C GLU A 115 -0.05 -16.66 -5.36
N TRP A 116 0.55 -16.23 -4.25
CA TRP A 116 -0.18 -15.63 -3.13
C TRP A 116 -0.79 -14.28 -3.53
N ASP A 117 -0.04 -13.43 -4.21
CA ASP A 117 -0.56 -12.17 -4.76
C ASP A 117 -1.66 -12.41 -5.80
N LEU A 118 -1.45 -13.34 -6.74
CA LEU A 118 -2.46 -13.60 -7.76
C LEU A 118 -3.74 -14.19 -7.17
N ARG A 119 -3.64 -15.06 -6.15
CA ARG A 119 -4.81 -15.59 -5.43
C ARG A 119 -5.56 -14.49 -4.69
N ARG A 120 -4.85 -13.62 -3.97
CA ARG A 120 -5.47 -12.48 -3.27
C ARG A 120 -6.15 -11.53 -4.25
N LEU A 121 -5.47 -11.22 -5.35
CA LEU A 121 -6.00 -10.32 -6.39
C LEU A 121 -7.27 -10.89 -7.01
N THR A 122 -7.24 -12.14 -7.43
CA THR A 122 -8.40 -12.81 -8.05
C THR A 122 -9.58 -12.98 -7.09
N ALA A 123 -9.32 -13.33 -5.83
CA ALA A 123 -10.35 -13.33 -4.78
C ALA A 123 -10.96 -11.93 -4.61
N SER A 124 -10.14 -10.88 -4.61
CA SER A 124 -10.61 -9.50 -4.46
C SER A 124 -11.50 -9.03 -5.63
N VAL A 125 -11.18 -9.42 -6.87
CA VAL A 125 -12.02 -9.14 -8.05
C VAL A 125 -13.41 -9.75 -7.88
N TRP A 126 -13.47 -11.02 -7.43
CA TRP A 126 -14.74 -11.71 -7.25
C TRP A 126 -15.57 -11.13 -6.10
N VAL A 127 -14.93 -10.84 -4.96
CA VAL A 127 -15.59 -10.26 -3.77
C VAL A 127 -16.11 -8.85 -4.09
N ALA A 128 -15.30 -8.01 -4.76
CA ALA A 128 -15.74 -6.68 -5.19
C ALA A 128 -16.91 -6.78 -6.18
N GLY A 129 -16.86 -7.70 -7.14
CA GLY A 129 -17.94 -7.93 -8.10
C GLY A 129 -19.26 -8.31 -7.41
N ARG A 130 -19.23 -9.24 -6.45
CA ARG A 130 -20.41 -9.61 -5.66
C ARG A 130 -20.95 -8.45 -4.84
N GLN A 131 -20.07 -7.69 -4.19
CA GLN A 131 -20.47 -6.51 -3.42
C GLN A 131 -21.16 -5.45 -4.28
N ASN A 132 -20.74 -5.29 -5.53
CA ASN A 132 -21.36 -4.40 -6.50
C ASN A 132 -22.56 -5.03 -7.24
N GLY A 133 -23.08 -6.17 -6.75
CA GLY A 133 -24.28 -6.81 -7.30
C GLY A 133 -24.10 -7.46 -8.67
N LEU A 134 -22.86 -7.75 -9.09
CA LEU A 134 -22.61 -8.40 -10.38
C LEU A 134 -23.00 -9.89 -10.34
N PRO A 135 -23.60 -10.42 -11.42
CA PRO A 135 -23.85 -11.86 -11.55
C PRO A 135 -22.55 -12.68 -11.51
N GLU A 136 -22.61 -13.91 -11.00
CA GLU A 136 -21.45 -14.81 -10.91
C GLU A 136 -20.71 -15.01 -12.25
N GLY A 137 -21.46 -15.02 -13.37
CA GLY A 137 -20.87 -15.09 -14.71
C GLY A 137 -19.97 -13.90 -15.05
N HIS A 138 -20.33 -12.69 -14.60
CA HIS A 138 -19.52 -11.49 -14.78
C HIS A 138 -18.29 -11.51 -13.87
N CYS A 139 -18.44 -11.93 -12.60
CA CYS A 139 -17.30 -12.13 -11.69
C CYS A 139 -16.29 -13.14 -12.24
N LYS A 140 -16.79 -14.25 -12.82
CA LYS A 140 -15.96 -15.24 -13.51
C LYS A 140 -15.22 -14.65 -14.70
N LYS A 141 -15.92 -13.89 -15.55
CA LYS A 141 -15.32 -13.24 -16.73
C LYS A 141 -14.22 -12.26 -16.32
N ALA A 142 -14.48 -11.40 -15.34
CA ALA A 142 -13.52 -10.43 -14.81
C ALA A 142 -12.29 -11.11 -14.20
N THR A 143 -12.49 -12.14 -13.38
CA THR A 143 -11.39 -12.89 -12.76
C THR A 143 -10.54 -13.62 -13.81
N THR A 144 -11.19 -14.22 -14.83
CA THR A 144 -10.48 -14.88 -15.94
C THR A 144 -9.67 -13.88 -16.75
N ALA A 145 -10.22 -12.69 -17.02
CA ALA A 145 -9.53 -11.62 -17.71
C ALA A 145 -8.31 -11.11 -16.89
N CYS A 146 -8.45 -10.97 -15.57
CA CYS A 146 -7.35 -10.60 -14.68
C CYS A 146 -6.19 -11.60 -14.74
N VAL A 147 -6.48 -12.91 -14.63
CA VAL A 147 -5.43 -13.95 -14.73
C VAL A 147 -4.81 -14.01 -16.12
N ALA A 148 -5.60 -13.83 -17.18
CA ALA A 148 -5.09 -13.78 -18.54
C ALA A 148 -4.15 -12.60 -18.74
N ALA A 149 -4.53 -11.40 -18.30
CA ALA A 149 -3.71 -10.20 -18.35
C ALA A 149 -2.40 -10.37 -17.58
N TYR A 150 -2.44 -10.94 -16.37
CA TYR A 150 -1.24 -11.25 -15.59
C TYR A 150 -0.29 -12.19 -16.35
N ARG A 151 -0.81 -13.30 -16.89
CA ARG A 151 -0.04 -14.26 -17.69
C ARG A 151 0.60 -13.61 -18.91
N ASP A 152 -0.17 -12.79 -19.63
CA ASP A 152 0.28 -12.17 -20.87
C ASP A 152 1.33 -11.10 -20.59
N GLN A 153 1.18 -10.32 -19.52
CA GLN A 153 2.19 -9.35 -19.08
C GLN A 153 3.48 -10.03 -18.64
N VAL A 154 3.41 -11.12 -17.87
CA VAL A 154 4.61 -11.89 -17.48
C VAL A 154 5.34 -12.44 -18.71
N ARG A 155 4.60 -12.94 -19.72
CA ARG A 155 5.21 -13.40 -20.98
C ARG A 155 5.87 -12.25 -21.74
N HIS A 156 5.18 -11.13 -21.89
CA HIS A 156 5.70 -9.96 -22.56
C HIS A 156 7.00 -9.48 -21.90
N LEU A 157 6.98 -9.32 -20.57
CA LEU A 157 8.16 -8.92 -19.79
C LEU A 157 9.30 -9.92 -19.92
N ALA A 158 9.03 -11.23 -19.95
CA ALA A 158 10.05 -12.26 -20.11
C ALA A 158 10.80 -12.16 -21.46
N GLU A 159 10.19 -11.55 -22.48
CA GLU A 159 10.76 -11.36 -23.82
C GLU A 159 11.50 -10.01 -23.98
N GLN A 160 11.40 -9.10 -23.02
CA GLN A 160 12.09 -7.79 -23.08
C GLN A 160 13.56 -7.86 -22.59
N PRO A 161 14.46 -6.95 -22.96
CA PRO A 161 15.78 -6.82 -22.34
C PRO A 161 15.67 -6.46 -20.84
N LEU A 162 16.57 -7.00 -20.01
CA LEU A 162 16.51 -6.85 -18.54
C LEU A 162 16.42 -5.40 -18.06
N LEU A 163 17.27 -4.53 -18.61
CA LEU A 163 17.28 -3.12 -18.24
C LEU A 163 15.98 -2.41 -18.70
N SER A 164 15.54 -2.66 -19.94
CA SER A 164 14.32 -2.07 -20.49
C SER A 164 13.06 -2.44 -19.68
N ARG A 165 12.99 -3.65 -19.12
CA ARG A 165 11.88 -4.06 -18.22
C ARG A 165 11.75 -3.14 -17.00
N SER A 166 12.86 -2.60 -16.51
CA SER A 166 12.90 -1.75 -15.31
C SER A 166 12.35 -0.34 -15.57
N PHE A 167 12.02 -0.01 -16.82
CA PHE A 167 11.35 1.24 -17.20
C PHE A 167 9.89 1.01 -17.63
N GLU A 168 9.41 -0.24 -17.58
CA GLU A 168 8.04 -0.56 -17.95
C GLU A 168 7.08 0.06 -16.92
N ARG A 169 6.27 1.02 -17.38
CA ARG A 169 5.27 1.70 -16.55
C ARG A 169 3.93 1.79 -17.27
N LEU A 170 2.87 1.90 -16.46
CA LEU A 170 1.51 2.09 -16.92
C LEU A 170 1.07 3.55 -16.66
N ASP A 171 1.44 4.43 -17.59
CA ASP A 171 1.02 5.82 -17.58
C ASP A 171 -0.39 6.00 -18.17
N LEU A 172 -0.89 7.24 -18.14
CA LEU A 172 -2.22 7.57 -18.64
C LEU A 172 -2.40 7.34 -20.14
N ASP A 173 -1.35 7.51 -20.94
CA ASP A 173 -1.45 7.39 -22.39
C ASP A 173 -1.49 5.93 -22.79
N ARG A 174 -0.68 5.09 -22.14
CA ARG A 174 -0.75 3.64 -22.27
C ARG A 174 -2.08 3.07 -21.76
N LEU A 175 -2.60 3.57 -20.64
CA LEU A 175 -3.94 3.17 -20.16
C LEU A 175 -5.04 3.47 -21.16
N ARG A 176 -4.96 4.62 -21.85
CA ARG A 176 -5.92 5.00 -22.88
C ARG A 176 -5.80 4.13 -24.12
N SER A 177 -4.59 3.79 -24.55
CA SER A 177 -4.38 2.98 -25.76
C SER A 177 -4.87 1.53 -25.58
N VAL A 178 -4.82 0.99 -24.36
CA VAL A 178 -5.28 -0.37 -24.06
C VAL A 178 -6.76 -0.46 -23.64
N THR A 179 -7.42 0.67 -23.42
CA THR A 179 -8.84 0.72 -23.01
C THR A 179 -9.74 1.05 -24.20
N SER A 180 -10.44 0.05 -24.73
CA SER A 180 -11.45 0.23 -25.79
C SER A 180 -12.84 0.60 -25.27
N ASP A 181 -13.10 0.39 -23.98
CA ASP A 181 -14.38 0.72 -23.34
C ASP A 181 -14.47 2.22 -22.99
N SER A 182 -15.43 2.90 -23.61
CA SER A 182 -15.62 4.35 -23.42
C SER A 182 -16.01 4.75 -21.99
N SER A 183 -16.69 3.88 -21.24
CA SER A 183 -17.09 4.13 -19.85
C SER A 183 -15.89 4.00 -18.91
N LEU A 184 -15.06 2.97 -19.09
CA LEU A 184 -13.83 2.78 -18.33
C LEU A 184 -12.82 3.90 -18.64
N ALA A 185 -12.67 4.30 -19.90
CA ALA A 185 -11.81 5.42 -20.29
C ALA A 185 -12.24 6.74 -19.61
N LYS A 186 -13.56 6.99 -19.50
CA LYS A 186 -14.09 8.15 -18.75
C LYS A 186 -13.79 8.04 -17.25
N ALA A 187 -13.97 6.86 -16.65
CA ALA A 187 -13.66 6.63 -15.24
C ALA A 187 -12.18 6.85 -14.93
N ILE A 188 -11.27 6.30 -15.74
CA ILE A 188 -9.82 6.53 -15.67
C ILE A 188 -9.51 8.03 -15.78
N LYS A 189 -10.08 8.73 -16.78
CA LYS A 189 -9.85 10.18 -16.95
C LYS A 189 -10.33 10.99 -15.75
N ARG A 190 -11.47 10.62 -15.15
CA ARG A 190 -12.00 11.27 -13.94
C ARG A 190 -11.07 11.03 -12.75
N ALA A 191 -10.68 9.78 -12.51
CA ALA A 191 -9.75 9.41 -11.44
C ALA A 191 -8.41 10.14 -11.60
N ALA A 192 -7.85 10.18 -12.81
CA ALA A 192 -6.62 10.88 -13.12
C ALA A 192 -6.69 12.39 -12.87
N ARG A 193 -7.80 13.04 -13.26
CA ARG A 193 -8.03 14.46 -12.98
C ARG A 193 -8.10 14.73 -11.47
N GLN A 194 -8.78 13.86 -10.72
CA GLN A 194 -8.88 13.99 -9.26
C GLN A 194 -7.55 13.68 -8.57
N ALA A 195 -6.76 12.76 -9.09
CA ALA A 195 -5.43 12.43 -8.61
C ALA A 195 -4.50 13.65 -8.70
N LYS A 196 -4.48 14.33 -9.86
CA LYS A 196 -3.68 15.56 -10.09
C LYS A 196 -4.04 16.73 -9.17
N THR A 197 -5.22 16.74 -8.54
CA THR A 197 -5.58 17.79 -7.57
C THR A 197 -5.11 17.51 -6.15
N LYS A 198 -4.64 16.29 -5.85
CA LYS A 198 -4.18 15.89 -4.52
C LYS A 198 -2.66 16.06 -4.43
N THR A 199 -2.21 17.30 -4.38
CA THR A 199 -0.82 17.70 -4.09
C THR A 199 -0.75 18.43 -2.75
N SER A 200 0.46 18.58 -2.19
CA SER A 200 0.70 19.32 -0.93
C SER A 200 0.12 20.74 -0.97
N ASP A 201 0.45 21.53 -2.00
CA ASP A 201 0.00 22.93 -2.14
C ASP A 201 -1.52 23.05 -2.16
N ARG A 202 -2.20 22.12 -2.83
CA ARG A 202 -3.67 22.11 -2.91
C ARG A 202 -4.33 21.54 -1.65
N ALA A 203 -3.59 20.85 -0.81
CA ALA A 203 -4.08 20.40 0.49
C ALA A 203 -4.14 21.56 1.49
N ILE A 204 -3.27 22.58 1.36
CA ILE A 204 -3.14 23.70 2.31
C ILE A 204 -4.51 24.25 2.78
N PRO A 205 -5.43 24.71 1.90
CA PRO A 205 -6.64 25.39 2.36
C PRO A 205 -7.64 24.47 3.06
N ARG A 206 -7.51 23.15 2.88
CA ARG A 206 -8.42 22.14 3.46
C ARG A 206 -7.84 21.42 4.66
N PHE A 207 -6.51 21.36 4.77
CA PHE A 207 -5.81 20.57 5.77
C PHE A 207 -5.11 21.42 6.81
N THR A 208 -5.05 22.74 6.63
CA THR A 208 -4.40 23.65 7.57
C THR A 208 -5.27 24.84 7.91
N GLU A 209 -5.03 25.41 9.07
CA GLU A 209 -5.64 26.64 9.56
C GLU A 209 -4.56 27.55 10.16
N GLN A 210 -4.84 28.86 10.21
CA GLN A 210 -3.95 29.81 10.87
C GLN A 210 -4.19 29.81 12.37
N HIS A 211 -3.11 29.78 13.15
CA HIS A 211 -3.17 29.78 14.60
C HIS A 211 -1.97 30.50 15.21
N ARG A 212 -2.22 31.54 16.01
CA ARG A 212 -1.16 32.30 16.71
C ARG A 212 0.01 32.75 15.80
N GLY A 213 -0.29 33.05 14.54
CA GLY A 213 0.70 33.51 13.56
C GLY A 213 1.46 32.40 12.83
N SER A 214 1.19 31.12 13.13
CA SER A 214 1.73 29.98 12.37
C SER A 214 0.63 29.10 11.78
N ARG A 215 0.99 28.35 10.74
CA ARG A 215 0.09 27.40 10.10
C ARG A 215 0.11 26.08 10.88
N ARG A 216 -1.08 25.51 11.12
CA ARG A 216 -1.24 24.22 11.78
C ARG A 216 -2.20 23.31 11.02
N ILE A 217 -2.06 22.01 11.16
CA ILE A 217 -2.95 20.99 10.58
C ILE A 217 -4.33 21.08 11.27
N VAL A 218 -5.42 20.96 10.51
CA VAL A 218 -6.79 20.96 11.05
C VAL A 218 -7.03 19.68 11.85
N GLU A 219 -7.61 19.83 13.03
CA GLU A 219 -8.01 18.71 13.88
C GLU A 219 -9.40 18.18 13.49
N GLU A 220 -9.54 16.86 13.43
CA GLU A 220 -10.78 16.16 13.04
C GLU A 220 -10.88 14.86 13.85
N GLN A 221 -11.38 14.94 15.08
CA GLN A 221 -11.49 13.76 15.96
C GLN A 221 -12.46 12.71 15.38
N PRO A 222 -12.14 11.39 15.40
CA PRO A 222 -10.89 10.73 15.83
C PRO A 222 -9.84 10.56 14.71
N LEU A 223 -10.06 11.14 13.53
CA LEU A 223 -9.30 10.88 12.30
C LEU A 223 -7.98 11.67 12.19
N ILE A 224 -7.93 12.89 12.74
CA ILE A 224 -6.74 13.73 12.83
C ILE A 224 -6.73 14.31 14.24
N THR A 225 -5.71 14.00 15.02
CA THR A 225 -5.63 14.36 16.44
C THR A 225 -4.30 15.01 16.76
N ARG A 226 -4.31 15.94 17.71
CA ARG A 226 -3.09 16.61 18.19
C ARG A 226 -2.15 15.63 18.86
N LEU A 227 -0.86 15.96 18.80
CA LEU A 227 0.19 15.27 19.52
C LEU A 227 0.42 15.94 20.88
N SER A 228 0.89 15.15 21.85
CA SER A 228 1.51 15.73 23.03
C SER A 228 2.83 16.41 22.64
N GLU A 229 3.27 17.39 23.44
CA GLU A 229 4.55 18.07 23.22
C GLU A 229 5.71 17.08 23.16
N GLY A 230 5.74 16.12 24.09
CA GLY A 230 6.77 15.07 24.09
C GLY A 230 6.72 14.19 22.83
N ASP A 231 5.54 13.79 22.34
CA ASP A 231 5.46 13.00 21.10
C ASP A 231 5.94 13.81 19.90
N TYR A 232 5.58 15.10 19.84
CA TYR A 232 6.03 16.01 18.78
C TYR A 232 7.56 16.10 18.75
N GLU A 233 8.21 16.36 19.89
CA GLU A 233 9.67 16.47 19.98
C GLU A 233 10.37 15.19 19.52
N ARG A 234 9.91 14.02 20.00
CA ARG A 234 10.53 12.74 19.62
C ARG A 234 10.35 12.40 18.14
N LEU A 235 9.19 12.74 17.57
CA LEU A 235 8.94 12.59 16.13
C LEU A 235 9.75 13.58 15.28
N ALA A 236 9.97 14.80 15.77
CA ALA A 236 10.81 15.79 15.11
C ALA A 236 12.26 15.32 15.02
N VAL A 237 12.84 14.82 16.13
CA VAL A 237 14.19 14.23 16.13
C VAL A 237 14.27 13.03 15.17
N ALA A 238 13.26 12.17 15.16
CA ALA A 238 13.25 11.02 14.26
C ALA A 238 13.17 11.42 12.78
N LEU A 239 12.62 12.60 12.44
CA LEU A 239 12.64 13.11 11.08
C LEU A 239 14.05 13.51 10.64
N ASP A 240 14.90 13.99 11.55
CA ASP A 240 16.31 14.27 11.26
C ASP A 240 17.06 12.98 10.91
N ASP A 241 16.87 11.90 11.68
CA ASP A 241 17.44 10.58 11.41
C ASP A 241 16.99 10.03 10.05
N TYR A 242 15.73 10.27 9.68
CA TYR A 242 15.18 9.86 8.38
C TYR A 242 15.91 10.52 7.20
N LEU A 243 16.36 11.77 7.33
CA LEU A 243 17.08 12.46 6.23
C LEU A 243 18.33 11.70 5.80
N ALA A 244 19.00 11.00 6.72
CA ALA A 244 20.18 10.19 6.44
C ALA A 244 19.87 8.93 5.59
N THR A 245 18.60 8.54 5.49
CA THR A 245 18.16 7.39 4.68
C THR A 245 17.85 7.75 3.22
N LEU A 246 17.75 9.04 2.92
CA LEU A 246 17.44 9.52 1.57
C LEU A 246 18.68 9.55 0.67
N ALA A 247 18.44 9.53 -0.65
CA ALA A 247 19.51 9.84 -1.58
C ALA A 247 20.07 11.26 -1.30
N PRO A 248 21.40 11.49 -1.36
CA PRO A 248 22.01 12.72 -0.85
C PRO A 248 21.44 14.02 -1.42
N HIS A 249 21.02 14.02 -2.69
CA HIS A 249 20.42 15.20 -3.32
C HIS A 249 19.01 15.50 -2.79
N TRP A 250 18.20 14.46 -2.49
CA TRP A 250 16.90 14.62 -1.87
C TRP A 250 17.02 15.01 -0.39
N GLY A 251 17.97 14.43 0.34
CA GLY A 251 18.28 14.84 1.72
C GLY A 251 18.66 16.32 1.81
N ARG A 252 19.47 16.83 0.87
CA ARG A 252 19.82 18.27 0.81
C ARG A 252 18.60 19.15 0.55
N VAL A 253 17.72 18.76 -0.37
CA VAL A 253 16.49 19.53 -0.65
C VAL A 253 15.60 19.54 0.58
N LEU A 254 15.37 18.37 1.19
CA LEU A 254 14.45 18.25 2.31
C LEU A 254 14.98 18.92 3.59
N GLY A 255 16.30 18.95 3.79
CA GLY A 255 16.93 19.70 4.89
C GLY A 255 16.76 21.22 4.81
N GLY A 256 16.26 21.75 3.69
CA GLY A 256 15.87 23.17 3.56
C GLY A 256 14.45 23.47 4.04
N TYR A 257 13.65 22.45 4.40
CA TYR A 257 12.29 22.64 4.91
C TYR A 257 12.28 22.71 6.44
N THR A 258 11.46 23.61 6.99
CA THR A 258 11.20 23.74 8.43
C THR A 258 9.92 23.00 8.80
N LEU A 259 9.97 22.16 9.84
CA LEU A 259 8.78 21.52 10.41
C LEU A 259 7.92 22.55 11.16
N LEU A 260 6.66 22.72 10.75
CA LEU A 260 5.72 23.68 11.36
C LEU A 260 4.75 23.04 12.35
N ASP A 261 4.21 21.88 12.00
CA ASP A 261 3.22 21.18 12.82
C ASP A 261 3.21 19.68 12.48
N MET A 262 2.72 18.86 13.41
CA MET A 262 2.55 17.44 13.19
C MET A 262 1.28 16.94 13.89
N ALA A 263 0.54 16.05 13.23
CA ALA A 263 -0.68 15.49 13.76
C ALA A 263 -0.71 13.98 13.55
N HIS A 264 -1.30 13.25 14.50
CA HIS A 264 -1.65 11.85 14.28
C HIS A 264 -2.81 11.77 13.27
N LYS A 265 -2.76 10.79 12.36
CA LYS A 265 -3.75 10.61 11.30
C LYS A 265 -4.13 9.13 11.11
N VAL A 266 -5.42 8.84 11.19
CA VAL A 266 -5.98 7.53 10.84
C VAL A 266 -5.91 7.29 9.33
N VAL A 267 -5.34 6.15 8.91
CA VAL A 267 -5.15 5.78 7.50
C VAL A 267 -5.60 4.34 7.19
N GLY A 268 -6.08 4.12 5.97
CA GLY A 268 -6.37 2.78 5.43
C GLY A 268 -7.52 2.04 6.12
N VAL A 269 -7.67 0.73 5.83
CA VAL A 269 -8.55 -0.18 6.58
C VAL A 269 -7.70 -1.10 7.45
N GLY A 270 -6.73 -1.79 6.84
CA GLY A 270 -5.79 -2.68 7.53
C GLY A 270 -4.87 -1.98 8.53
N SER A 271 -4.44 -0.75 8.25
CA SER A 271 -3.53 0.02 9.10
C SER A 271 -4.21 0.82 10.22
N VAL A 272 -5.55 0.79 10.35
CA VAL A 272 -6.26 1.57 11.39
C VAL A 272 -5.84 1.13 12.79
N GLY A 273 -5.40 2.07 13.62
CA GLY A 273 -4.84 1.79 14.94
C GLY A 273 -3.33 1.55 14.95
N LEU A 274 -2.68 1.47 13.79
CA LEU A 274 -1.23 1.68 13.73
C LEU A 274 -0.93 3.18 13.80
N ARG A 275 0.22 3.53 14.36
CA ARG A 275 0.66 4.92 14.47
C ARG A 275 0.99 5.45 13.09
N ALA A 276 0.29 6.52 12.69
CA ALA A 276 0.60 7.25 11.48
C ALA A 276 0.51 8.74 11.77
N TYR A 277 1.51 9.48 11.31
CA TYR A 277 1.64 10.91 11.56
C TYR A 277 1.76 11.65 10.23
N VAL A 278 1.27 12.88 10.20
CA VAL A 278 1.47 13.80 9.08
C VAL A 278 2.23 15.00 9.61
N ALA A 279 3.37 15.29 9.01
CA ALA A 279 4.21 16.45 9.29
C ALA A 279 3.99 17.50 8.20
N LEU A 280 3.72 18.73 8.62
CA LEU A 280 3.61 19.91 7.77
C LEU A 280 4.97 20.62 7.77
N CYS A 281 5.61 20.69 6.61
CA CYS A 281 6.88 21.39 6.45
C CYS A 281 6.73 22.57 5.48
N GLU A 282 7.46 23.65 5.73
CA GLU A 282 7.51 24.86 4.91
C GLU A 282 8.94 25.12 4.42
N GLY A 283 9.08 25.40 3.13
CA GLY A 283 10.36 25.61 2.46
C GLY A 283 10.69 27.09 2.34
N SER A 284 10.99 27.53 1.12
CA SER A 284 11.56 28.87 0.87
C SER A 284 10.55 30.01 1.07
N ASN A 285 9.24 29.72 1.09
CA ASN A 285 8.18 30.70 1.31
C ASN A 285 6.88 30.01 1.80
N PRO A 286 5.87 30.76 2.28
CA PRO A 286 4.65 30.18 2.85
C PRO A 286 3.76 29.35 1.91
N ASP A 287 3.98 29.39 0.60
CA ASP A 287 3.28 28.56 -0.38
C ASP A 287 4.10 27.32 -0.79
N ASP A 288 5.39 27.27 -0.46
CA ASP A 288 6.27 26.12 -0.65
C ASP A 288 6.09 25.13 0.52
N VAL A 289 5.07 24.28 0.40
CA VAL A 289 4.67 23.35 1.47
C VAL A 289 4.87 21.91 1.05
N LEU A 290 5.40 21.13 1.99
CA LEU A 290 5.51 19.69 1.86
C LEU A 290 4.82 19.01 3.04
N PHE A 291 3.97 18.04 2.75
CA PHE A 291 3.49 17.13 3.79
C PHE A 291 4.26 15.82 3.72
N LEU A 292 4.85 15.41 4.83
CA LEU A 292 5.41 14.06 5.01
C LEU A 292 4.44 13.21 5.81
N GLN A 293 4.48 11.90 5.57
CA GLN A 293 3.75 10.91 6.33
C GLN A 293 4.71 9.89 6.91
N LEU A 294 4.69 9.75 8.22
CA LEU A 294 5.36 8.66 8.94
C LEU A 294 4.31 7.57 9.19
N LYS A 295 4.58 6.34 8.76
CA LYS A 295 3.72 5.17 9.02
C LYS A 295 4.51 4.13 9.78
N GLN A 296 3.94 3.66 10.90
CA GLN A 296 4.51 2.55 11.66
C GLN A 296 4.59 1.31 10.76
N ALA A 297 5.80 0.80 10.61
CA ALA A 297 6.05 -0.46 9.93
C ALA A 297 6.02 -1.61 10.95
N ARG A 298 5.31 -2.68 10.61
CA ARG A 298 5.33 -3.93 11.36
C ARG A 298 5.98 -5.02 10.53
N ARG A 299 6.25 -6.14 11.18
CA ARG A 299 6.58 -7.38 10.48
C ARG A 299 5.44 -7.73 9.52
N SER A 300 5.80 -8.03 8.26
CA SER A 300 4.81 -8.44 7.26
C SER A 300 4.06 -9.70 7.71
N VAL A 301 2.78 -9.80 7.42
CA VAL A 301 1.96 -11.00 7.65
C VAL A 301 2.41 -12.19 6.80
N ILE A 302 3.18 -11.93 5.75
CA ILE A 302 3.78 -12.95 4.87
C ILE A 302 5.03 -13.56 5.51
N ALA A 303 5.77 -12.78 6.30
CA ALA A 303 7.06 -13.16 6.87
C ALA A 303 7.04 -14.52 7.61
N PRO A 304 6.07 -14.82 8.51
CA PRO A 304 6.03 -16.09 9.23
C PRO A 304 6.03 -17.33 8.33
N PHE A 305 5.41 -17.24 7.15
CA PHE A 305 5.26 -18.35 6.21
C PHE A 305 6.47 -18.56 5.30
N VAL A 306 7.48 -17.70 5.42
CA VAL A 306 8.69 -17.72 4.58
C VAL A 306 9.92 -18.09 5.40
N HIS A 307 10.04 -17.52 6.61
CA HIS A 307 11.24 -17.66 7.45
C HIS A 307 10.93 -17.73 8.96
N GLY A 308 9.71 -18.14 9.33
CA GLY A 308 9.37 -18.41 10.73
C GLY A 308 9.38 -17.14 11.58
N ASP A 309 10.17 -17.08 12.65
CA ASP A 309 10.29 -15.91 13.52
C ASP A 309 11.49 -15.02 13.21
N SER A 310 12.38 -15.46 12.32
CA SER A 310 13.53 -14.65 11.88
C SER A 310 13.06 -13.43 11.10
N ALA A 311 13.75 -12.31 11.19
CA ALA A 311 13.53 -11.15 10.33
C ALA A 311 14.65 -11.08 9.28
N LEU A 312 14.30 -10.97 7.99
CA LEU A 312 15.29 -10.70 6.92
C LEU A 312 15.82 -9.25 6.96
N HIS A 313 15.10 -8.36 7.64
CA HIS A 313 15.42 -6.95 7.78
C HIS A 313 15.49 -6.58 9.25
N ASP A 314 16.59 -5.94 9.64
CA ASP A 314 16.76 -5.37 10.99
C ASP A 314 15.73 -4.26 11.26
N HIS A 315 15.34 -3.53 10.20
CA HIS A 315 14.36 -2.45 10.26
C HIS A 315 13.18 -2.67 9.30
N GLN A 316 11.96 -2.83 9.84
CA GLN A 316 10.73 -3.04 9.08
C GLN A 316 10.34 -1.81 8.24
N GLY A 317 10.74 -0.60 8.64
CA GLY A 317 10.59 0.58 7.78
C GLY A 317 11.47 0.48 6.54
N GLN A 318 12.70 -0.01 6.68
CA GLN A 318 13.62 -0.21 5.57
C GLN A 318 13.10 -1.31 4.63
N ARG A 319 12.58 -2.41 5.20
CA ARG A 319 11.89 -3.46 4.44
C ARG A 319 10.82 -2.89 3.49
N VAL A 320 9.93 -2.06 4.03
CA VAL A 320 8.84 -1.46 3.22
C VAL A 320 9.41 -0.58 2.12
N VAL A 321 10.43 0.23 2.41
CA VAL A 321 11.08 1.11 1.41
C VAL A 321 11.73 0.31 0.29
N GLU A 322 12.59 -0.65 0.62
CA GLU A 322 13.34 -1.44 -0.36
C GLU A 322 12.40 -2.29 -1.24
N TYR A 323 11.38 -2.90 -0.63
CA TYR A 323 10.43 -3.72 -1.39
C TYR A 323 9.42 -2.90 -2.18
N GLN A 324 9.08 -1.69 -1.73
CA GLN A 324 8.34 -0.75 -2.57
C GLN A 324 9.18 -0.38 -3.81
N GLN A 325 10.48 -0.09 -3.65
CA GLN A 325 11.38 0.20 -4.78
C GLN A 325 11.60 -1.01 -5.70
N ALA A 326 11.54 -2.23 -5.17
CA ALA A 326 11.64 -3.45 -5.97
C ALA A 326 10.35 -3.76 -6.76
N LEU A 327 9.19 -3.39 -6.23
CA LEU A 327 7.88 -3.69 -6.83
C LEU A 327 7.36 -2.57 -7.73
N GLN A 328 7.68 -1.31 -7.44
CA GLN A 328 7.29 -0.16 -8.24
C GLN A 328 8.43 0.26 -9.16
N THR A 329 8.16 0.32 -10.46
CA THR A 329 9.08 0.86 -11.47
C THR A 329 9.54 2.28 -11.11
N VAL A 330 8.63 3.06 -10.51
CA VAL A 330 8.90 4.43 -10.12
C VAL A 330 8.34 4.66 -8.72
N SER A 331 9.21 5.02 -7.78
CA SER A 331 8.87 5.24 -6.37
C SER A 331 8.96 6.72 -5.99
N ASP A 332 8.38 7.05 -4.83
CA ASP A 332 8.52 8.37 -4.22
C ASP A 332 10.01 8.66 -3.90
N PRO A 333 10.57 9.79 -4.37
CA PRO A 333 11.96 10.14 -4.09
C PRO A 333 12.25 10.39 -2.61
N LEU A 334 11.22 10.72 -1.81
CA LEU A 334 11.32 10.98 -0.38
C LEU A 334 10.89 9.76 0.44
N LEU A 335 11.06 8.56 -0.11
CA LEU A 335 10.81 7.30 0.60
C LEU A 335 12.04 6.94 1.45
N GLY A 336 11.87 6.89 2.76
CA GLY A 336 12.92 6.55 3.72
C GLY A 336 12.35 5.97 5.01
N TRP A 337 13.15 5.85 6.06
CA TRP A 337 12.71 5.23 7.32
C TRP A 337 13.36 5.85 8.55
N THR A 338 12.77 5.61 9.72
CA THR A 338 13.28 6.09 11.01
C THR A 338 12.73 5.27 12.18
N THR A 339 13.27 5.47 13.37
CA THR A 339 12.84 4.82 14.61
C THR A 339 12.40 5.88 15.64
N VAL A 340 11.27 5.64 16.31
CA VAL A 340 10.76 6.48 17.40
C VAL A 340 10.46 5.56 18.59
N ASP A 341 11.13 5.74 19.73
CA ASP A 341 10.93 4.92 20.94
C ASP A 341 10.93 3.41 20.67
N GLY A 342 11.91 2.93 19.91
CA GLY A 342 12.04 1.52 19.51
C GLY A 342 11.00 1.03 18.49
N ARG A 343 10.08 1.88 18.04
CA ARG A 343 9.12 1.57 16.97
C ARG A 343 9.67 2.03 15.63
N GLN A 344 9.51 1.19 14.62
CA GLN A 344 10.08 1.38 13.31
C GLN A 344 9.03 2.01 12.37
N PHE A 345 9.43 3.02 11.62
CA PHE A 345 8.57 3.77 10.71
C PHE A 345 9.19 3.85 9.32
N TYR A 346 8.36 3.93 8.30
CA TYR A 346 8.77 4.46 7.01
C TYR A 346 8.14 5.84 6.80
N VAL A 347 8.83 6.69 6.05
CA VAL A 347 8.46 8.07 5.76
C VAL A 347 8.31 8.22 4.25
N ARG A 348 7.29 8.98 3.83
CA ARG A 348 7.00 9.28 2.41
C ARG A 348 6.26 10.60 2.27
N GLN A 349 6.09 11.09 1.05
CA GLN A 349 5.20 12.22 0.78
C GLN A 349 3.74 11.87 1.07
N PHE A 350 3.08 12.72 1.84
CA PHE A 350 1.64 12.69 2.04
C PHE A 350 0.96 13.38 0.84
N ARG A 351 0.02 12.69 0.20
CA ARG A 351 -0.71 13.17 -1.01
C ARG A 351 0.22 13.52 -2.19
N ASN A 352 0.93 12.52 -2.69
CA ASN A 352 1.63 12.56 -3.98
C ASN A 352 0.69 12.14 -5.13
N MET A 353 -0.26 13.00 -5.49
CA MET A 353 -1.26 12.76 -6.56
C MET A 353 -2.06 11.45 -6.40
N LYS A 354 -2.36 11.03 -5.17
CA LYS A 354 -2.97 9.70 -4.92
C LYS A 354 -4.40 9.58 -5.44
N GLY A 355 -4.66 8.71 -6.42
CA GLY A 355 -5.99 8.44 -6.96
C GLY A 355 -6.34 6.96 -6.96
N SER A 356 -7.62 6.63 -7.00
CA SER A 356 -8.10 5.27 -7.26
C SER A 356 -9.25 5.33 -8.26
N VAL A 357 -9.40 4.30 -9.08
CA VAL A 357 -10.60 4.13 -9.90
C VAL A 357 -11.66 3.51 -9.00
N ALA A 358 -12.86 4.11 -8.94
CA ALA A 358 -13.98 3.54 -8.19
C ALA A 358 -14.39 2.20 -8.80
N LEU A 359 -14.59 1.19 -7.96
CA LEU A 359 -14.93 -0.19 -8.33
C LEU A 359 -16.43 -0.41 -8.47
#